data_AF-P18847-F1
#
_entry.id   AF-P18847-F1
#
_cell.length_a   1.000
_cell.length_b   1.000
_cell.length_c   1.000
_cell.angle_alpha   90.00
_cell.angle_beta   90.00
_cell.angle_gamma   90.00
#
_symmetry.space_group_name_H-M   'P 1'
#
loop_
_entity.id
_entity.type
_entity.pdbx_description
1 polymer ?
#
loop_
_entity_poly.entity_id
_entity_poly.type
_entity_poly.pdbx_seq_one_letter_code
_entity_poly.pdbx_strand_id
1 'polypeptide(L)'
;MMLQHPGQVSASEVSASAIVPCLSPPGSLVFEDFANLTPFVKEELRFAIQNKHLCHRMSSALESVTVSDRPLGVSITKAEVAPEEDERKKRRRERNKIAAAKCRNKKKEKTECLQKESEKLESVNAELKAQIEELKNEKQHLIYMLNLHRPTCIVRAQNGRTPEDERNLFIQQIKEGTLQS
;
A
#
# COMPACT_ATOMS: atom_id res chain seq x y z
N MET A 1 9.31 -54.77 9.65
CA MET A 1 10.26 -53.68 9.99
C MET A 1 9.42 -52.48 10.42
N MET A 2 9.67 -51.97 11.62
CA MET A 2 8.96 -50.86 12.26
C MET A 2 9.65 -49.53 11.96
N LEU A 3 8.90 -48.43 12.19
CA LEU A 3 9.30 -47.01 12.31
C LEU A 3 9.19 -46.23 10.98
N GLN A 4 8.62 -45.02 10.89
CA GLN A 4 8.39 -43.99 11.92
C GLN A 4 7.41 -42.91 11.39
N HIS A 5 6.55 -42.38 12.26
CA HIS A 5 5.85 -41.10 12.06
C HIS A 5 6.79 -39.93 12.40
N PRO A 6 6.58 -38.77 11.76
CA PRO A 6 6.24 -37.54 12.51
C PRO A 6 5.04 -36.86 11.82
N GLY A 7 3.98 -36.43 12.52
CA GLY A 7 3.99 -35.53 13.66
C GLY A 7 3.39 -34.20 13.21
N GLN A 8 2.08 -34.04 13.42
CA GLN A 8 1.32 -32.83 13.14
C GLN A 8 1.90 -31.63 13.88
N VAL A 9 2.05 -30.50 13.19
CA VAL A 9 2.27 -29.18 13.79
C VAL A 9 0.97 -28.40 13.66
N SER A 10 0.10 -28.55 14.66
CA SER A 10 -0.91 -27.58 15.02
C SER A 10 -0.37 -26.78 16.20
N ALA A 11 -0.01 -25.52 15.97
CA ALA A 11 0.38 -24.59 17.02
C ALA A 11 -0.35 -23.27 16.82
N SER A 12 -1.35 -23.09 17.69
CA SER A 12 -1.59 -21.86 18.41
C SER A 12 -2.18 -20.69 17.64
N GLU A 13 -3.50 -20.68 17.66
CA GLU A 13 -4.31 -19.54 18.10
C GLU A 13 -3.53 -18.64 19.09
N VAL A 14 -3.20 -17.42 18.67
CA VAL A 14 -2.76 -16.36 19.58
C VAL A 14 -3.66 -15.15 19.44
N SER A 15 -4.51 -15.02 20.45
CA SER A 15 -5.10 -13.80 21.00
C SER A 15 -5.78 -12.81 20.04
N ALA A 16 -7.07 -13.07 19.83
CA ALA A 16 -8.06 -12.01 19.86
C ALA A 16 -8.11 -11.40 21.28
N SER A 17 -7.82 -10.10 21.40
CA SER A 17 -8.39 -9.12 22.36
C SER A 17 -7.42 -7.97 22.63
N ALA A 18 -7.50 -6.93 21.81
CA ALA A 18 -7.13 -5.58 22.22
C ALA A 18 -8.18 -4.62 21.65
N ILE A 19 -9.27 -4.45 22.41
CA ILE A 19 -10.33 -3.48 22.11
C ILE A 19 -9.75 -2.11 22.46
N VAL A 20 -9.22 -1.40 21.46
CA VAL A 20 -8.85 0.01 21.58
C VAL A 20 -9.99 0.86 20.98
N PRO A 21 -10.62 1.77 21.76
CA PRO A 21 -11.66 2.65 21.25
C PRO A 21 -11.03 3.83 20.51
N CYS A 22 -10.78 3.67 19.21
CA CYS A 22 -10.47 4.81 18.35
C CYS A 22 -11.79 5.44 17.86
N LEU A 23 -12.09 6.60 18.44
CA LEU A 23 -13.14 7.53 18.04
C LEU A 23 -12.77 8.18 16.69
N SER A 24 -13.14 7.56 15.57
CA SER A 24 -13.41 8.22 14.28
C SER A 24 -14.02 7.20 13.32
N PRO A 25 -15.04 7.56 12.52
CA PRO A 25 -15.89 6.57 11.86
C PRO A 25 -15.03 5.74 10.91
N PRO A 26 -14.99 4.40 11.04
CA PRO A 26 -14.51 3.60 9.94
C PRO A 26 -15.49 3.90 8.80
N GLY A 27 -14.98 4.49 7.72
CA GLY A 27 -15.57 4.36 6.41
C GLY A 27 -15.61 2.87 6.12
N SER A 28 -16.67 2.24 6.63
CA SER A 28 -16.95 0.84 6.48
C SER A 28 -17.20 0.69 5.00
N LEU A 29 -16.16 0.30 4.30
CA LEU A 29 -16.23 -0.26 2.96
C LEU A 29 -16.97 -1.59 3.15
N VAL A 30 -18.28 -1.47 3.35
CA VAL A 30 -19.18 -2.58 3.62
C VAL A 30 -19.20 -3.45 2.37
N PHE A 31 -19.33 -4.75 2.57
CA PHE A 31 -19.48 -5.76 1.53
C PHE A 31 -20.51 -5.38 0.44
N GLU A 32 -21.48 -4.53 0.78
CA GLU A 32 -22.49 -3.93 -0.11
C GLU A 32 -21.91 -3.08 -1.26
N ASP A 33 -20.71 -2.51 -1.13
CA ASP A 33 -20.09 -1.74 -2.23
C ASP A 33 -19.71 -2.64 -3.42
N PHE A 34 -19.46 -3.93 -3.18
CA PHE A 34 -19.21 -4.91 -4.25
C PHE A 34 -20.50 -5.43 -4.89
N ALA A 35 -21.63 -5.42 -4.17
CA ALA A 35 -22.93 -5.81 -4.71
C ALA A 35 -23.42 -4.86 -5.82
N ASN A 36 -22.91 -3.62 -5.82
CA ASN A 36 -23.25 -2.58 -6.79
C ASN A 36 -22.40 -2.60 -8.06
N LEU A 37 -21.56 -3.62 -8.29
CA LEU A 37 -21.16 -3.97 -9.65
C LEU A 37 -22.41 -4.50 -10.36
N THR A 38 -23.25 -3.57 -10.81
CA THR A 38 -24.66 -3.76 -11.08
C THR A 38 -24.92 -5.02 -11.93
N PRO A 39 -25.95 -5.82 -11.61
CA PRO A 39 -26.32 -6.99 -12.42
C PRO A 39 -26.54 -6.62 -13.90
N PHE A 40 -26.92 -5.36 -14.16
CA PHE A 40 -27.06 -4.79 -15.50
C PHE A 40 -25.76 -4.78 -16.31
N VAL A 41 -24.61 -4.42 -15.73
CA VAL A 41 -23.32 -4.43 -16.46
C VAL A 41 -22.93 -5.86 -16.85
N LYS A 42 -23.18 -6.82 -15.95
CA LYS A 42 -22.93 -8.23 -16.24
C LYS A 42 -23.88 -8.76 -17.33
N GLU A 43 -25.14 -8.37 -17.30
CA GLU A 43 -26.13 -8.80 -18.29
C GLU A 43 -25.90 -8.15 -19.67
N GLU A 44 -25.55 -6.86 -19.70
CA GLU A 44 -25.15 -6.17 -20.93
C GLU A 44 -23.89 -6.81 -21.53
N LEU A 45 -22.90 -7.16 -20.70
CA LEU A 45 -21.70 -7.86 -21.15
C LEU A 45 -22.01 -9.26 -21.68
N ARG A 46 -22.90 -10.01 -21.00
CA ARG A 46 -23.35 -11.34 -21.46
C ARG A 46 -24.03 -11.23 -22.83
N PHE A 47 -24.96 -10.30 -22.99
CA PHE A 47 -25.65 -10.04 -24.25
C PHE A 47 -24.66 -9.62 -25.35
N ALA A 48 -23.69 -8.76 -25.04
CA ALA A 48 -22.65 -8.36 -25.98
C ALA A 48 -21.76 -9.53 -26.42
N ILE A 49 -21.39 -10.43 -25.49
CA ILE A 49 -20.62 -11.65 -25.80
C ILE A 49 -21.44 -12.60 -26.67
N GLN A 50 -22.70 -12.84 -26.31
CA GLN A 50 -23.60 -13.70 -27.09
C GLN A 50 -23.80 -13.18 -28.51
N ASN A 51 -24.09 -11.88 -28.68
CA ASN A 51 -24.21 -11.25 -29.99
C ASN A 51 -22.90 -11.33 -30.79
N LYS A 52 -21.75 -11.14 -30.13
CA LYS A 52 -20.45 -11.28 -30.80
C LYS A 52 -20.23 -12.70 -31.32
N HIS A 53 -20.59 -13.73 -30.54
CA HIS A 53 -20.50 -15.12 -31.00
C HIS A 53 -21.47 -15.42 -32.15
N LEU A 54 -22.70 -14.90 -32.08
CA LEU A 54 -23.69 -15.08 -33.14
C LEU A 54 -23.21 -14.45 -34.46
N CYS A 55 -22.77 -13.19 -34.44
CA CYS A 55 -22.23 -12.52 -35.62
C CYS A 55 -21.01 -13.26 -36.18
N HIS A 56 -20.06 -13.67 -35.32
CA HIS A 56 -18.88 -14.39 -35.79
C HIS A 56 -19.21 -15.77 -36.39
N ARG A 57 -20.17 -16.50 -35.82
CA ARG A 57 -20.63 -17.79 -36.35
C ARG A 57 -21.33 -17.63 -37.70
N MET A 58 -22.14 -16.58 -37.87
CA MET A 58 -22.83 -16.31 -39.14
C MET A 58 -21.86 -15.82 -40.22
N SER A 59 -20.85 -15.01 -39.87
CA SER A 59 -19.80 -14.60 -40.81
C SER A 59 -18.97 -15.79 -41.33
N SER A 60 -18.57 -16.73 -40.46
CA SER A 60 -17.82 -17.92 -40.92
C SER A 60 -18.69 -18.93 -41.67
N ALA A 61 -20.00 -18.98 -41.38
CA ALA A 61 -20.93 -19.86 -42.10
C ALA A 61 -21.22 -19.37 -43.52
N LEU A 62 -21.25 -18.05 -43.76
CA LEU A 62 -21.54 -17.50 -45.09
C LEU A 62 -20.36 -17.64 -46.08
N GLU A 63 -19.14 -17.92 -45.60
CA GLU A 63 -18.02 -18.34 -46.46
C GLU A 63 -18.19 -19.76 -47.00
N SER A 64 -19.11 -20.56 -46.44
CA SER A 64 -19.46 -21.88 -46.94
C SER A 64 -20.97 -21.97 -47.14
N VAL A 65 -21.47 -21.52 -48.30
CA VAL A 65 -22.59 -22.10 -49.07
C VAL A 65 -23.01 -21.06 -50.10
N THR A 66 -22.60 -21.35 -51.33
CA THR A 66 -23.15 -20.78 -52.56
C THR A 66 -24.61 -21.18 -52.74
N VAL A 67 -25.38 -20.31 -53.38
CA VAL A 67 -26.71 -20.56 -53.99
C VAL A 67 -27.90 -20.60 -53.02
N SER A 68 -28.66 -19.51 -52.92
CA SER A 68 -30.03 -19.38 -53.47
C SER A 68 -30.76 -18.18 -52.85
N ASP A 69 -31.24 -17.31 -53.73
CA ASP A 69 -32.45 -16.49 -53.65
C ASP A 69 -32.70 -15.54 -52.46
N ARG A 70 -32.25 -14.30 -52.68
CA ARG A 70 -33.00 -13.04 -52.58
C ARG A 70 -34.05 -12.95 -51.44
N PRO A 71 -33.76 -12.11 -50.45
CA PRO A 71 -34.61 -10.94 -50.20
C PRO A 71 -33.90 -9.64 -50.59
N LEU A 72 -34.52 -8.88 -51.50
CA LEU A 72 -34.18 -7.48 -51.78
C LEU A 72 -34.59 -6.64 -50.56
N GLY A 73 -33.62 -6.29 -49.71
CA GLY A 73 -33.85 -5.43 -48.56
C GLY A 73 -32.54 -4.81 -48.09
N VAL A 74 -32.16 -3.70 -48.73
CA VAL A 74 -31.16 -2.72 -48.27
C VAL A 74 -29.90 -3.36 -47.63
N SER A 75 -29.05 -4.00 -48.44
CA SER A 75 -27.76 -4.57 -47.97
C SER A 75 -26.51 -3.91 -48.57
N ILE A 76 -26.65 -2.88 -49.41
CA ILE A 76 -25.55 -2.40 -50.27
C ILE A 76 -24.60 -1.38 -49.60
N THR A 77 -24.84 -0.92 -48.38
CA THR A 77 -23.84 -0.10 -47.64
C THR A 77 -23.15 -0.84 -46.49
N LYS A 78 -23.50 -2.11 -46.22
CA LYS A 78 -22.88 -2.89 -45.13
C LYS A 78 -21.41 -3.24 -45.41
N ALA A 79 -21.03 -3.41 -46.68
CA ALA A 79 -19.67 -3.83 -47.05
C ALA A 79 -18.64 -2.69 -46.96
N GLU A 80 -19.03 -1.44 -47.24
CA GLU A 80 -18.12 -0.27 -47.12
C GLU A 80 -18.10 0.35 -45.73
N VAL A 81 -19.20 0.25 -44.96
CA VAL A 81 -19.23 0.69 -43.56
C VAL A 81 -18.43 -0.26 -42.66
N ALA A 82 -18.40 -1.57 -42.96
CA ALA A 82 -17.65 -2.56 -42.20
C ALA A 82 -16.14 -2.27 -42.05
N PRO A 83 -15.36 -1.94 -43.11
CA PRO A 83 -13.93 -1.64 -42.99
C PRO A 83 -13.66 -0.35 -42.22
N GLU A 84 -14.46 0.70 -42.41
CA GLU A 84 -14.30 1.94 -41.64
C GLU A 84 -14.60 1.69 -40.14
N GLU A 85 -15.65 0.93 -39.85
CA GLU A 85 -16.01 0.54 -38.49
C GLU A 85 -14.91 -0.31 -37.83
N ASP A 86 -14.31 -1.25 -38.57
CA ASP A 86 -13.23 -2.09 -38.05
C ASP A 86 -11.95 -1.28 -37.77
N GLU A 87 -11.59 -0.33 -38.64
CA GLU A 87 -10.49 0.60 -38.37
C GLU A 87 -10.77 1.49 -37.15
N ARG A 88 -12.00 1.98 -36.98
CA ARG A 88 -12.39 2.73 -35.77
C ARG A 88 -12.28 1.86 -34.52
N LYS A 89 -12.66 0.58 -34.60
CA LYS A 89 -12.57 -0.40 -33.52
C LYS A 89 -11.11 -0.74 -33.19
N LYS A 90 -10.26 -0.90 -34.19
CA LYS A 90 -8.81 -1.10 -34.04
C LYS A 90 -8.14 0.07 -33.33
N ARG A 91 -8.45 1.31 -33.74
CA ARG A 91 -7.98 2.53 -33.05
C ARG A 91 -8.48 2.62 -31.59
N ARG A 92 -9.71 2.19 -31.31
CA ARG A 92 -10.25 2.12 -29.94
C ARG A 92 -9.51 1.07 -29.09
N ARG A 93 -9.29 -0.13 -29.63
CA ARG A 93 -8.54 -1.21 -28.95
C ARG A 93 -7.10 -0.80 -28.66
N GLU A 94 -6.42 -0.18 -29.62
CA GLU A 94 -5.04 0.28 -29.42
C GLU A 94 -4.95 1.36 -28.34
N ARG A 95 -5.85 2.35 -28.37
CA ARG A 95 -5.94 3.34 -27.28
C ARG A 95 -6.22 2.71 -25.93
N ASN A 96 -7.12 1.72 -25.86
CA ASN A 96 -7.41 1.02 -24.61
C ASN A 96 -6.20 0.19 -24.12
N LYS A 97 -5.46 -0.45 -25.03
CA LYS A 97 -4.22 -1.19 -24.73
C LYS A 97 -3.18 -0.27 -24.09
N ILE A 98 -2.94 0.90 -24.70
CA ILE A 98 -2.01 1.91 -24.17
C ILE A 98 -2.52 2.46 -22.83
N ALA A 99 -3.81 2.79 -22.73
CA ALA A 99 -4.41 3.32 -21.50
C ALA A 99 -4.33 2.31 -20.34
N ALA A 100 -4.58 1.02 -20.61
CA ALA A 100 -4.46 -0.04 -19.63
C ALA A 100 -3.00 -0.22 -19.16
N ALA A 101 -2.03 -0.18 -20.08
CA ALA A 101 -0.62 -0.20 -19.73
C ALA A 101 -0.22 1.00 -18.86
N LYS A 102 -0.66 2.22 -19.24
CA LYS A 102 -0.43 3.44 -18.47
C LYS A 102 -1.08 3.38 -17.08
N CYS A 103 -2.29 2.84 -16.98
CA CYS A 103 -2.98 2.63 -15.71
C CYS A 103 -2.21 1.65 -14.80
N ARG A 104 -1.76 0.51 -15.35
CA ARG A 104 -0.93 -0.47 -14.64
C ARG A 104 0.39 0.14 -14.18
N ASN A 105 1.09 0.87 -15.05
CA ASN A 105 2.35 1.55 -14.71
C ASN A 105 2.14 2.61 -13.64
N LYS A 106 1.13 3.48 -13.77
CA LYS A 106 0.80 4.49 -12.74
C LYS A 106 0.50 3.85 -11.38
N LYS A 107 -0.22 2.72 -11.36
CA LYS A 107 -0.49 1.99 -10.11
C LYS A 107 0.80 1.43 -9.52
N LYS A 108 1.66 0.82 -10.34
CA LYS A 108 2.96 0.27 -9.95
C LYS A 108 3.91 1.35 -9.40
N GLU A 109 4.07 2.46 -10.13
CA GLU A 109 4.89 3.61 -9.71
C GLU A 109 4.41 4.18 -8.38
N LYS A 110 3.09 4.32 -8.19
CA LYS A 110 2.54 4.79 -6.92
C LYS A 110 2.89 3.84 -5.77
N THR A 111 2.71 2.53 -5.97
CA THR A 111 3.05 1.54 -4.93
C THR A 111 4.54 1.49 -4.63
N GLU A 112 5.40 1.60 -5.66
CA GLU A 112 6.85 1.62 -5.49
C GLU A 112 7.33 2.89 -4.77
N CYS A 113 6.72 4.04 -5.06
CA CYS A 113 7.02 5.29 -4.38
C CYS A 113 6.71 5.20 -2.87
N LEU A 114 5.52 4.71 -2.52
CA LEU A 114 5.11 4.51 -1.13
C LEU A 114 6.01 3.49 -0.40
N GLN A 115 6.39 2.40 -1.09
CA GLN A 115 7.29 1.40 -0.52
C GLN A 115 8.67 2.00 -0.21
N LYS A 116 9.27 2.73 -1.16
CA LYS A 116 10.56 3.41 -0.96
C LYS A 116 10.52 4.45 0.16
N GLU A 117 9.41 5.19 0.27
CA GLU A 117 9.22 6.15 1.35
C GLU A 117 9.12 5.46 2.71
N SER A 118 8.40 4.33 2.81
CA SER A 118 8.34 3.51 4.03
C SER A 118 9.73 3.02 4.44
N GLU A 119 10.47 2.42 3.50
CA GLU A 119 11.83 1.91 3.74
C GLU A 119 12.78 3.03 4.21
N LYS A 120 12.70 4.21 3.59
CA LYS A 120 13.48 5.38 4.01
C LYS A 120 13.13 5.80 5.44
N LEU A 121 11.84 5.92 5.75
CA LEU A 121 11.39 6.32 7.08
C LEU A 121 11.76 5.29 8.14
N GLU A 122 11.67 3.99 7.82
CA GLU A 122 12.10 2.89 8.69
C GLU A 122 13.60 2.96 8.98
N SER A 123 14.43 3.18 7.95
CA SER A 123 15.89 3.34 8.11
C SER A 123 16.23 4.55 9.00
N VAL A 124 15.61 5.71 8.75
CA VAL A 124 15.84 6.92 9.55
C VAL A 124 15.37 6.72 10.99
N ASN A 125 14.23 6.05 11.19
CA ASN A 125 13.72 5.76 12.53
C ASN A 125 14.65 4.80 13.30
N ALA A 126 15.19 3.77 12.63
CA ALA A 126 16.17 2.87 13.22
C ALA A 126 17.46 3.62 13.62
N GLU A 127 17.96 4.49 12.74
CA GLU A 127 19.14 5.32 13.02
C GLU A 127 18.90 6.26 14.21
N LEU A 128 17.78 7.00 14.23
CA LEU A 128 17.45 7.89 15.34
C LEU A 128 17.28 7.14 16.66
N LYS A 129 16.69 5.93 16.64
CA LYS A 129 16.58 5.09 17.83
C LYS A 129 17.96 4.66 18.35
N ALA A 130 18.87 4.29 17.47
CA ALA A 130 20.24 3.94 17.83
C ALA A 130 20.98 5.16 18.45
N GLN A 131 20.87 6.34 17.85
CA GLN A 131 21.45 7.57 18.39
C GLN A 131 20.87 7.92 19.78
N ILE A 132 19.56 7.75 19.98
CA ILE A 132 18.93 7.96 21.30
C ILE A 132 19.48 6.98 22.33
N GLU A 133 19.70 5.72 21.97
CA GLU A 133 20.27 4.71 22.85
C GLU A 133 21.73 5.03 23.20
N GLU A 134 22.54 5.40 22.22
CA GLU A 134 23.93 5.84 22.41
C GLU A 134 24.02 7.02 23.37
N LEU A 135 23.25 8.09 23.13
CA LEU A 135 23.21 9.27 23.99
C LEU A 135 22.71 8.95 25.41
N LYS A 136 21.78 8.00 25.56
CA LYS A 136 21.34 7.53 26.88
C LYS A 136 22.46 6.81 27.62
N ASN A 137 23.21 5.95 26.93
CA ASN A 137 24.35 5.23 27.50
C ASN A 137 25.46 6.19 27.89
N GLU A 138 25.80 7.16 27.04
CA GLU A 138 26.78 8.20 27.34
C GLU A 138 26.35 9.03 28.55
N LYS A 139 25.09 9.48 28.59
CA LYS A 139 24.53 10.18 29.76
C LYS A 139 24.66 9.34 31.03
N GLN A 140 24.32 8.05 30.99
CA GLN A 140 24.45 7.17 32.14
C GLN A 140 25.91 7.03 32.60
N HIS A 141 26.84 6.91 31.65
CA HIS A 141 28.27 6.85 31.93
C HIS A 141 28.79 8.14 32.58
N LEU A 142 28.41 9.31 32.05
CA LEU A 142 28.75 10.61 32.63
C LEU A 142 28.16 10.76 34.04
N ILE A 143 26.90 10.37 34.26
CA ILE A 143 26.28 10.37 35.59
C ILE A 143 27.04 9.45 36.55
N TYR A 144 27.45 8.26 36.10
CA TYR A 144 28.23 7.33 36.90
C TYR A 144 29.58 7.95 37.31
N MET A 145 30.32 8.52 36.37
CA MET A 145 31.59 9.20 36.64
C MET A 145 31.42 10.38 37.61
N LEU A 146 30.39 11.20 37.42
CA LEU A 146 30.09 12.32 38.33
C LEU A 146 29.76 11.81 39.74
N ASN A 147 29.00 10.73 39.87
CA ASN A 147 28.70 10.13 41.16
C ASN A 147 29.94 9.57 41.86
N LEU A 148 30.93 9.05 41.13
CA LEU A 148 32.22 8.65 41.71
C LEU A 148 33.05 9.86 42.18
N HIS A 149 33.02 10.98 41.45
CA HIS A 149 33.76 12.19 41.82
C HIS A 149 33.14 12.93 43.02
N ARG A 150 31.81 12.89 43.15
CA ARG A 150 31.05 13.70 44.12
C ARG A 150 31.57 13.63 45.57
N PRO A 151 31.88 12.46 46.16
CA PRO A 151 32.40 12.37 47.52
C PRO A 151 33.77 13.02 47.72
N THR A 152 34.56 13.17 46.65
CA THR A 152 35.93 13.73 46.70
C THR A 152 36.01 15.17 46.19
N CYS A 153 34.88 15.77 45.82
CA CYS A 153 34.86 17.10 45.23
C CYS A 153 35.12 18.18 46.29
N ILE A 154 36.32 18.78 46.25
CA ILE A 154 36.74 19.87 47.16
C ILE A 154 35.76 21.06 47.08
N VAL A 155 35.26 21.37 45.88
CA VAL A 155 34.32 22.48 45.66
C VAL A 155 33.01 22.27 46.43
N ARG A 156 32.49 21.04 46.51
CA ARG A 156 31.30 20.73 47.33
C ARG A 156 31.60 20.80 48.82
N ALA A 157 32.76 20.30 49.26
CA ALA A 157 33.17 20.40 50.64
C ALA A 157 33.25 21.87 51.12
N GLN A 158 33.58 22.80 50.22
CA GLN A 158 33.65 24.24 50.51
C GLN A 158 32.32 24.97 50.33
N ASN A 159 31.53 24.64 49.31
CA ASN A 159 30.34 25.43 48.91
C ASN A 159 29.00 24.92 49.46
N GLY A 160 28.94 23.71 50.05
CA GLY A 160 27.70 23.16 50.61
C GLY A 160 26.55 22.94 49.62
N ARG A 161 26.82 22.99 48.30
CA ARG A 161 25.83 22.82 47.23
C ARG A 161 25.29 21.39 47.22
N THR A 162 23.96 21.26 47.14
CA THR A 162 23.30 19.95 47.03
C THR A 162 23.26 19.45 45.57
N PRO A 163 23.16 18.13 45.33
CA PRO A 163 22.87 17.58 44.00
C PRO A 163 21.64 18.17 43.32
N GLU A 164 20.63 18.55 44.10
CA GLU A 164 19.39 19.14 43.66
C GLU A 164 19.62 20.57 43.15
N ASP A 165 20.45 21.37 43.83
CA ASP A 165 20.80 22.73 43.40
C ASP A 165 21.49 22.73 42.03
N GLU A 166 22.46 21.83 41.85
CA GLU A 166 23.17 21.66 40.56
C GLU A 166 22.21 21.24 39.44
N ARG A 167 21.30 20.30 39.72
CA ARG A 167 20.30 19.85 38.75
C ARG A 167 19.35 20.99 38.38
N ASN A 168 18.87 21.74 39.36
CA ASN A 168 17.93 22.83 39.13
C ASN A 168 18.57 23.95 38.29
N LEU A 169 19.83 24.31 38.57
CA LEU A 169 20.58 25.29 37.79
C LEU A 169 20.77 24.83 36.33
N PHE A 170 21.09 23.56 36.12
CA PHE A 170 21.24 23.01 34.76
C PHE A 170 19.91 23.01 33.98
N ILE A 171 18.81 22.61 34.62
CA ILE A 171 17.46 22.68 34.01
C ILE A 171 17.10 24.12 33.65
N GLN A 172 17.46 25.08 34.52
CA GLN A 172 17.22 26.51 34.27
C GLN A 172 18.01 26.99 33.04
N GLN A 173 19.30 26.67 32.92
CA GLN A 173 20.13 27.04 31.76
C GLN A 173 19.61 26.46 30.44
N ILE A 174 19.08 25.22 30.46
CA ILE A 174 18.43 24.63 29.28
C ILE A 174 17.16 25.40 28.91
N LYS A 175 16.30 25.71 29.90
CA LYS A 175 15.07 26.49 29.67
C LYS A 175 15.34 27.88 29.14
N GLU A 176 16.42 28.51 29.59
CA GLU A 176 16.87 29.84 29.17
C GLU A 176 17.57 29.82 27.80
N GLY A 177 17.70 28.65 27.15
CA GLY A 177 18.31 28.51 25.82
C GLY A 177 19.82 28.79 25.77
N THR A 178 20.46 28.97 26.93
CA THR A 178 21.86 29.43 27.02
C THR A 178 22.87 28.40 26.51
N LEU A 179 22.47 27.13 26.40
CA LEU A 179 23.33 26.02 25.97
C LEU A 179 22.99 25.45 24.58
N GLN A 180 22.13 26.11 23.80
CA GLN A 180 21.82 25.71 22.40
C GLN A 180 22.59 26.54 21.35
N SER A 181 23.87 26.82 21.57
CA SER A 181 24.78 27.37 20.53
C SER A 181 25.84 26.37 20.14
#